data_AF-A0A7S4G3U3-F1
#
_entry.id   AF-A0A7S4G3U3-F1
#
_cell.length_a   1.000
_cell.length_b   1.000
_cell.length_c   1.000
_cell.angle_alpha   90.00
_cell.angle_beta   90.00
_cell.angle_gamma   90.00
#
_symmetry.space_group_name_H-M   'P 1'
#
loop_
_entity.id
_entity.type
_entity.pdbx_description
1 polymer ?
#
loop_
_entity_poly.entity_id
_entity_poly.type
_entity_poly.pdbx_seq_one_letter_code
_entity_poly.pdbx_strand_id
1 'polypeptide(L)'
;MNLGFTVNSIRNNRAYSAYRAELEAMGFDFDSQSTAHGWENVKRALLAYKSLCRDLLVPVSFVIPKDADWPEELWDLKLGNTVYSIRNQGTYSTNRAELEEMGFDFDPQRTAHGWENVIGIQVIVS
;
A
#
# COMPACT_ATOMS: atom_id res chain seq x y z
N MET A 1 5.76 -15.64 28.23
CA MET A 1 5.97 -15.08 26.87
C MET A 1 4.60 -14.73 26.32
N ASN A 2 4.30 -13.45 26.04
CA ASN A 2 2.99 -13.04 25.57
C ASN A 2 2.95 -13.12 24.04
N LEU A 3 2.38 -14.20 23.51
CA LEU A 3 2.32 -14.47 22.07
C LEU A 3 1.74 -13.30 21.27
N GLY A 4 0.76 -12.57 21.83
CA GLY A 4 0.14 -11.43 21.16
C GLY A 4 1.12 -10.28 20.90
N PHE A 5 2.00 -9.98 21.86
CA PHE A 5 3.02 -8.94 21.70
C PHE A 5 4.07 -9.33 20.67
N THR A 6 4.49 -10.60 20.68
CA THR A 6 5.46 -11.13 19.71
C THR A 6 4.88 -11.12 18.30
N VAL A 7 3.64 -11.59 18.10
CA VAL A 7 2.95 -11.54 16.80
C VAL A 7 2.80 -10.10 16.31
N ASN A 8 2.41 -9.17 17.19
CA ASN A 8 2.33 -7.74 16.84
C ASN A 8 3.69 -7.16 16.44
N SER A 9 4.77 -7.61 17.08
CA SER A 9 6.14 -7.21 16.76
C SER A 9 6.60 -7.77 15.42
N ILE A 10 6.30 -9.04 15.11
CA ILE A 10 6.61 -9.64 13.80
C ILE A 10 5.90 -8.88 12.68
N ARG A 11 4.63 -8.50 12.89
CA ARG A 11 3.84 -7.76 11.89
C ARG A 11 4.30 -6.33 11.66
N ASN A 12 4.71 -5.61 12.71
CA ASN A 12 4.93 -4.17 12.64
C ASN A 12 6.40 -3.72 12.74
N ASN A 13 7.34 -4.63 13.03
CA ASN A 13 8.74 -4.27 13.29
C ASN A 13 9.67 -4.73 12.14
N ARG A 14 10.46 -3.79 11.60
CA ARG A 14 11.50 -4.07 10.59
C ARG A 14 12.58 -5.04 11.08
N ALA A 15 12.72 -5.25 12.39
CA ALA A 15 13.65 -6.23 12.97
C ALA A 15 13.42 -7.66 12.45
N TYR A 16 12.20 -7.98 11.98
CA TYR A 16 11.85 -9.31 11.46
C TYR A 16 11.76 -9.36 9.93
N SER A 17 12.12 -8.29 9.21
CA SER A 17 12.06 -8.26 7.74
C SER A 17 12.99 -9.30 7.09
N ALA A 18 14.12 -9.62 7.74
CA ALA A 18 15.07 -10.63 7.27
C ALA A 18 14.48 -12.05 7.26
N TYR A 19 13.50 -12.33 8.13
CA TYR A 19 12.86 -13.64 8.26
C TYR A 19 11.53 -13.71 7.51
N ARG A 20 11.20 -12.67 6.73
CA ARG A 20 9.90 -12.55 6.06
C ARG A 20 9.62 -13.74 5.16
N ALA A 21 10.56 -14.10 4.28
CA ALA A 21 10.39 -15.20 3.34
C ALA A 21 10.16 -16.55 4.04
N GLU A 22 10.86 -16.80 5.16
CA GLU A 22 10.70 -18.03 5.95
C GLU A 22 9.33 -18.06 6.66
N LEU A 23 8.91 -16.92 7.23
CA LEU A 23 7.62 -16.78 7.89
C LEU A 23 6.45 -16.90 6.90
N GLU A 24 6.57 -16.31 5.71
CA GLU A 24 5.61 -16.49 4.60
C GLU A 24 5.55 -17.95 4.14
N ALA A 25 6.70 -18.64 4.02
CA ALA A 25 6.76 -20.06 3.68
C ALA A 25 6.09 -20.97 4.73
N MET A 26 6.08 -20.54 6.01
CA MET A 26 5.38 -21.20 7.10
C MET A 26 3.89 -20.82 7.19
N GLY A 27 3.39 -19.97 6.30
CA GLY A 27 2.00 -19.52 6.28
C GLY A 27 1.68 -18.43 7.30
N PHE A 28 2.68 -17.72 7.81
CA PHE A 28 2.47 -16.61 8.73
C PHE A 28 1.85 -15.41 8.00
N ASP A 29 0.62 -15.06 8.39
CA ASP A 29 -0.08 -13.89 7.86
C ASP A 29 0.38 -12.60 8.56
N PHE A 30 1.24 -11.85 7.84
CA PHE A 30 1.73 -10.53 8.24
C PHE A 30 0.63 -9.46 8.22
N ASP A 31 -0.44 -9.71 7.47
CA ASP A 31 -1.35 -8.70 6.99
C ASP A 31 -2.75 -8.85 7.59
N SER A 32 -2.91 -9.49 8.75
CA SER A 32 -4.20 -9.95 9.30
C SER A 32 -5.33 -8.90 9.48
N GLN A 33 -5.13 -7.64 9.12
CA GLN A 33 -6.19 -6.62 8.95
C GLN A 33 -6.34 -6.11 7.50
N SER A 34 -5.28 -6.11 6.69
CA SER A 34 -5.28 -5.74 5.27
C SER A 34 -5.66 -6.92 4.35
N THR A 35 -5.34 -8.16 4.72
CA THR A 35 -5.69 -9.40 3.99
C THR A 35 -7.14 -9.83 4.14
N ALA A 36 -7.90 -9.27 5.08
CA ALA A 36 -9.31 -9.66 5.29
C ALA A 36 -10.16 -9.54 4.02
N HIS A 37 -9.80 -8.61 3.12
CA HIS A 37 -10.49 -8.41 1.85
C HIS A 37 -9.79 -9.09 0.65
N GLY A 38 -8.56 -9.59 0.78
CA GLY A 38 -7.78 -10.17 -0.32
C GLY A 38 -7.24 -9.13 -1.32
N TRP A 39 -6.21 -9.50 -2.10
CA TRP A 39 -5.55 -8.61 -3.06
C TRP A 39 -6.50 -7.96 -4.07
N GLU A 40 -7.43 -8.73 -4.64
CA GLU A 40 -8.35 -8.24 -5.67
C GLU A 40 -9.22 -7.06 -5.17
N ASN A 41 -9.68 -7.11 -3.92
CA ASN A 41 -10.46 -6.01 -3.34
C ASN A 41 -9.59 -4.79 -3.05
N VAL A 42 -8.34 -4.98 -2.61
CA VAL A 42 -7.38 -3.88 -2.44
C VAL A 42 -7.08 -3.22 -3.78
N LYS A 43 -6.86 -4.01 -4.83
CA LYS A 43 -6.65 -3.52 -6.21
C LYS A 43 -7.84 -2.71 -6.70
N ARG A 44 -9.07 -3.23 -6.55
CA ARG A 44 -10.32 -2.52 -6.90
C ARG A 44 -10.47 -1.22 -6.12
N ALA A 45 -10.17 -1.23 -4.83
CA ALA A 45 -10.21 -0.05 -3.97
C ALA A 45 -9.21 1.03 -4.41
N LEU A 46 -7.97 0.65 -4.75
CA LEU A 46 -6.95 1.57 -5.26
C LEU A 46 -7.37 2.20 -6.59
N LEU A 47 -7.91 1.40 -7.52
CA LEU A 47 -8.38 1.89 -8.82
C LEU A 47 -9.58 2.84 -8.69
N ALA A 48 -10.52 2.53 -7.78
CA ALA A 48 -11.66 3.40 -7.48
C ALA A 48 -11.19 4.72 -6.86
N TYR A 49 -10.29 4.66 -5.85
CA TYR A 49 -9.69 5.85 -5.26
C TYR A 49 -8.99 6.72 -6.32
N LYS A 50 -8.17 6.11 -7.17
CA LYS A 50 -7.47 6.81 -8.25
C LYS A 50 -8.43 7.48 -9.23
N SER A 51 -9.56 6.85 -9.53
CA SER A 51 -10.59 7.44 -10.41
C SER A 51 -11.23 8.68 -9.77
N LEU A 52 -11.45 8.67 -8.46
CA LEU A 52 -12.08 9.77 -7.72
C LEU A 52 -11.10 10.92 -7.42
N CYS A 53 -9.88 10.60 -6.99
CA CYS A 53 -8.88 11.56 -6.49
C CYS A 53 -7.75 11.85 -7.48
N ARG A 54 -7.67 11.14 -8.61
CA ARG A 54 -6.62 11.21 -9.66
C ARG A 54 -5.21 10.76 -9.24
N ASP A 55 -4.97 10.53 -7.97
CA ASP A 55 -3.72 10.01 -7.42
C ASP A 55 -3.95 8.81 -6.49
N LEU A 56 -2.85 8.24 -5.98
CA LEU A 56 -2.84 7.17 -4.99
C LEU A 56 -2.23 7.64 -3.65
N LEU A 57 -2.31 8.94 -3.37
CA LEU A 57 -1.88 9.56 -2.11
C LEU A 57 -2.98 9.42 -1.05
N VAL A 58 -3.31 8.17 -0.74
CA VAL A 58 -4.36 7.85 0.24
C VAL A 58 -3.90 8.26 1.66
N PRO A 59 -4.66 9.10 2.38
CA PRO A 59 -4.38 9.42 3.78
C PRO A 59 -4.45 8.16 4.65
N VAL A 60 -3.56 8.03 5.64
CA VAL A 60 -3.48 6.81 6.49
C VAL A 60 -4.79 6.49 7.24
N SER A 61 -5.57 7.52 7.57
CA SER A 61 -6.86 7.40 8.26
C SER A 61 -8.04 7.17 7.33
N PHE A 62 -7.82 7.10 6.02
CA PHE A 62 -8.89 6.94 5.04
C PHE A 62 -9.51 5.55 5.14
N VAL A 63 -10.83 5.54 5.32
CA VAL A 63 -11.69 4.37 5.34
C VAL A 63 -12.74 4.58 4.26
N ILE A 64 -12.99 3.54 3.46
CA ILE A 64 -13.97 3.61 2.38
C ILE A 64 -15.37 3.85 2.97
N PRO A 65 -16.06 4.94 2.61
CA PRO A 65 -17.40 5.25 3.11
C PRO A 65 -18.46 4.33 2.47
N LYS A 66 -19.59 4.21 3.14
CA LYS A 66 -20.78 3.49 2.64
C LYS A 66 -21.58 4.36 1.68
N ASP A 67 -21.00 4.61 0.51
CA ASP A 67 -21.57 5.48 -0.52
C ASP A 67 -21.68 4.76 -1.86
N ALA A 68 -22.57 5.24 -2.74
CA ALA A 68 -22.84 4.70 -4.07
C ALA A 68 -21.62 4.77 -5.00
N ASP A 69 -20.65 5.65 -4.71
CA ASP A 69 -19.38 5.74 -5.42
C ASP A 69 -18.47 4.52 -5.18
N TRP A 70 -18.78 3.69 -4.17
CA TRP A 70 -17.98 2.53 -3.78
C TRP A 70 -18.81 1.24 -3.79
N PRO A 71 -18.28 0.13 -4.36
CA PRO A 71 -18.90 -1.18 -4.21
C PRO A 71 -19.07 -1.56 -2.73
N GLU A 72 -20.22 -2.15 -2.37
CA GLU A 72 -20.55 -2.50 -0.98
C GLU A 72 -19.51 -3.42 -0.32
N GLU A 73 -18.88 -4.28 -1.13
CA GLU A 73 -17.83 -5.21 -0.71
C GLU A 73 -16.56 -4.51 -0.20
N LEU A 74 -16.37 -3.25 -0.57
CA LEU A 74 -15.20 -2.44 -0.20
C LEU A 74 -15.49 -1.49 0.96
N TRP A 75 -16.74 -1.41 1.41
CA TRP A 75 -17.12 -0.54 2.52
C TRP A 75 -16.38 -0.90 3.80
N ASP A 76 -16.08 0.11 4.62
CA ASP A 76 -15.31 -0.01 5.87
C ASP A 76 -13.87 -0.49 5.70
N LEU A 77 -13.39 -0.75 4.47
CA LEU A 77 -12.02 -1.12 4.20
C LEU A 77 -11.11 0.08 4.53
N LYS A 78 -10.15 -0.16 5.44
CA LYS A 78 -9.16 0.82 5.91
C LYS A 78 -8.07 1.04 4.84
N LEU A 79 -8.45 1.55 3.67
CA LEU A 79 -7.58 1.65 2.49
C LEU A 79 -6.31 2.46 2.80
N GLY A 80 -6.42 3.51 3.62
CA GLY A 80 -5.27 4.29 4.08
C GLY A 80 -4.23 3.48 4.85
N ASN A 81 -4.69 2.56 5.72
CA ASN A 81 -3.81 1.67 6.47
C ASN A 81 -3.16 0.64 5.56
N THR A 82 -3.92 0.07 4.62
CA THR A 82 -3.38 -0.86 3.61
C THR A 82 -2.29 -0.20 2.77
N VAL A 83 -2.54 1.02 2.28
CA VAL A 83 -1.54 1.80 1.52
C VAL A 83 -0.30 2.10 2.35
N TYR A 84 -0.47 2.45 3.63
CA TYR A 84 0.64 2.64 4.55
C TYR A 84 1.48 1.37 4.71
N SER A 85 0.83 0.21 4.86
CA SER A 85 1.50 -1.08 4.99
C SER A 85 2.22 -1.51 3.70
N ILE A 86 1.64 -1.26 2.52
CA ILE A 86 2.32 -1.47 1.23
C ILE A 86 3.63 -0.66 1.19
N ARG A 87 3.60 0.62 1.58
CA ARG A 87 4.78 1.51 1.54
C ARG A 87 5.84 1.18 2.60
N ASN A 88 5.43 0.80 3.81
CA ASN A 88 6.34 0.74 4.97
C ASN A 88 6.65 -0.67 5.46
N GLN A 89 5.79 -1.64 5.14
CA GLN A 89 5.81 -2.99 5.71
C GLN A 89 5.97 -4.06 4.64
N GLY A 90 5.93 -3.73 3.34
CA GLY A 90 6.13 -4.69 2.25
C GLY A 90 4.94 -5.62 2.00
N THR A 91 3.76 -5.27 2.52
CA THR A 91 2.48 -5.92 2.22
C THR A 91 2.22 -5.97 0.72
N TYR A 92 1.69 -7.09 0.23
CA TYR A 92 1.49 -7.36 -1.21
C TYR A 92 2.76 -7.24 -2.07
N SER A 93 3.92 -7.61 -1.53
CA SER A 93 5.20 -7.66 -2.26
C SER A 93 5.12 -8.50 -3.55
N THR A 94 4.37 -9.60 -3.54
CA THR A 94 4.12 -10.44 -4.72
C THR A 94 3.38 -9.70 -5.84
N ASN A 95 2.54 -8.71 -5.49
CA ASN A 95 1.75 -7.92 -6.44
C ASN A 95 2.42 -6.59 -6.80
N ARG A 96 3.72 -6.42 -6.50
CA ARG A 96 4.47 -5.19 -6.76
C ARG A 96 4.40 -4.74 -8.22
N ALA A 97 4.47 -5.67 -9.18
CA ALA A 97 4.37 -5.35 -10.60
C ALA A 97 3.01 -4.71 -10.96
N GLU A 98 1.91 -5.24 -10.40
CA GLU A 98 0.57 -4.69 -10.62
C GLU A 98 0.43 -3.31 -9.96
N LEU A 99 1.01 -3.11 -8.76
CA LEU A 99 1.05 -1.80 -8.11
C LEU A 99 1.76 -0.76 -8.98
N GLU A 100 2.91 -1.12 -9.55
CA GLU A 100 3.66 -0.26 -10.47
C GLU A 100 2.89 0.05 -11.75
N GLU A 101 2.21 -0.94 -12.36
CA GLU A 101 1.36 -0.76 -13.54
C GLU A 101 0.21 0.24 -13.28
N MET A 102 -0.37 0.20 -12.08
CA MET A 102 -1.39 1.16 -11.66
C MET A 102 -0.82 2.55 -11.33
N GLY A 103 0.50 2.74 -11.36
CA GLY A 103 1.18 4.00 -11.03
C GLY A 103 1.24 4.27 -9.53
N PHE A 104 1.31 3.23 -8.70
CA PHE A 104 1.45 3.37 -7.25
C PHE A 104 2.83 3.91 -6.88
N ASP A 105 2.88 5.07 -6.22
CA ASP A 105 4.12 5.63 -5.68
C ASP A 105 4.44 5.02 -4.30
N PHE A 106 5.55 4.30 -4.23
CA PHE A 106 6.08 3.68 -3.02
C PHE A 106 6.84 4.67 -2.13
N ASP A 107 7.32 5.79 -2.67
CA ASP A 107 8.08 6.82 -1.95
C ASP A 107 7.65 8.25 -2.37
N PRO A 108 6.44 8.67 -1.96
CA PRO A 108 5.91 10.00 -2.30
C PRO A 108 6.68 11.16 -1.64
N GLN A 109 7.50 10.88 -0.63
CA GLN A 109 8.31 11.92 0.03
C GLN A 109 9.56 12.24 -0.77
N ARG A 110 10.16 11.24 -1.42
CA ARG A 110 11.32 11.43 -2.31
C ARG A 110 10.96 12.21 -3.57
N THR A 111 9.78 11.96 -4.16
CA THR A 111 9.28 12.69 -5.34
C THR A 111 8.96 14.16 -5.03
N ALA A 112 8.53 14.48 -3.81
CA ALA A 112 8.27 15.87 -3.39
C ALA A 112 9.53 16.72 -3.17
N HIS A 113 10.70 16.10 -2.97
CA HIS A 113 11.97 16.79 -2.68
C HIS A 113 13.06 16.53 -3.74
N GLY A 114 12.69 15.85 -4.83
CA GLY A 114 13.56 15.57 -5.96
C GLY A 114 13.76 16.81 -6.83
N TRP A 115 14.98 17.30 -6.86
CA TRP A 115 15.59 18.28 -7.77
C TRP A 115 15.48 17.92 -9.28
N GLU A 116 14.71 16.89 -9.64
CA GLU A 116 14.50 16.43 -11.02
C GLU A 116 13.39 17.20 -11.76
N ASN A 117 12.63 18.08 -11.09
CA ASN A 117 11.73 19.03 -11.76
C ASN A 117 12.44 20.22 -12.42
N VAL A 118 13.78 20.28 -12.40
CA VAL A 118 14.56 21.42 -12.93
C VAL A 118 15.11 21.19 -14.35
N ILE A 119 15.09 19.96 -14.88
CA ILE A 119 15.73 19.66 -16.19
C ILE A 119 14.79 19.17 -17.29
N GLY A 120 13.48 19.41 -17.17
CA GLY A 120 12.49 19.07 -18.19
C GLY A 120 12.18 20.16 -19.23
N ILE A 121 12.82 21.34 -19.14
CA ILE A 121 12.68 22.42 -20.14
C ILE A 121 14.10 22.87 -20.54
N GLN A 122 14.75 22.14 -21.45
CA GLN A 122 15.56 22.70 -22.53
C GLN A 122 16.20 21.59 -23.38
N VAL A 123 15.45 20.97 -24.31
CA VAL A 123 16.03 20.61 -25.62
C VAL A 123 14.93 20.70 -26.69
N ILE A 124 14.55 21.94 -27.04
CA ILE A 124 14.22 22.28 -28.42
C ILE A 124 15.27 23.31 -28.82
N VAL A 125 15.87 23.12 -29.99
CA VAL A 125 16.98 23.86 -30.64
C VAL A 125 18.41 23.41 -30.30
N SER A 126 18.94 22.48 -31.10
CA SER A 126 20.09 22.69 -32.01
C SER A 126 20.12 21.57 -33.05
#